data_AF-T1G4K8-F1
#
_entry.id   AF-T1G4K8-F1
#
_cell.length_a   1.000
_cell.length_b   1.000
_cell.length_c   1.000
_cell.angle_alpha   90.00
_cell.angle_beta   90.00
_cell.angle_gamma   90.00
#
_symmetry.space_group_name_H-M   'P 1'
#
loop_
_entity.id
_entity.type
_entity.pdbx_description
1 polymer ?
#
loop_
_entity_poly.entity_id
_entity_poly.type
_entity_poly.pdbx_seq_one_letter_code
_entity_poly.pdbx_strand_id
1 'polypeptide(L)'
;GYSHVIHVHMTGKVVPSHLIFVRLHIQIEGVDHERIFESDRMLRYVFAWEPKNVYKQTVFGIVDAVVLIGYEYRNCGRIFWEKRTVRMSGSEMSSSGMGLFNLHMHHAYNYRDGILHKGDGSIMYLKGLLYQLNTVVGTGKTRRPDCNDCSGDVHNAKLFAPVSLASARDGSLVIGDYNFIRLFNANRDAINNILQLDPQEFSHKYHMTISPVDGLLYVSDAINLKVIRVKHMARSDHLKDNFEYVVGTGEQCYPGDADNCGDGKLAKYAKLSYPKGLAIDRDNILYIADGAFVRYVDTLNKIHTLIGSNKFPELWSPFPCSGALPVDKVKLQWPTELSINPLDNSLHILDNNLVFKLTHNNQVSFDNDDDDINE
;
A
#
# COMPACT_ATOMS: atom_id res chain seq x y z
N GLY A 1 -28.68 25.45 4.27
CA GLY A 1 -27.34 26.00 4.00
C GLY A 1 -26.78 25.31 2.78
N TYR A 2 -25.64 25.78 2.26
CA TYR A 2 -24.91 25.08 1.20
C TYR A 2 -24.45 23.72 1.73
N SER A 3 -24.89 22.63 1.11
CA SER A 3 -24.56 21.26 1.51
C SER A 3 -23.73 20.60 0.41
N HIS A 4 -22.64 19.95 0.80
CA HIS A 4 -21.80 19.21 -0.13
C HIS A 4 -22.42 17.84 -0.40
N VAL A 5 -22.43 17.42 -1.66
CA VAL A 5 -23.12 16.19 -2.07
C VAL A 5 -22.16 15.18 -2.68
N ILE A 6 -22.38 13.90 -2.39
CA ILE A 6 -21.77 12.77 -3.09
C ILE A 6 -22.87 12.12 -3.93
N HIS A 7 -22.62 11.99 -5.23
CA HIS A 7 -23.44 11.19 -6.12
C HIS A 7 -22.87 9.77 -6.18
N VAL A 8 -23.59 8.80 -5.62
CA VAL A 8 -23.18 7.40 -5.61
C VAL A 8 -23.99 6.63 -6.64
N HIS A 9 -23.31 6.08 -7.65
CA HIS A 9 -23.89 5.15 -8.61
C HIS A 9 -23.51 3.74 -8.22
N MET A 10 -24.49 2.92 -7.84
CA MET A 10 -24.24 1.60 -7.23
C MET A 10 -24.50 0.43 -8.17
N THR A 11 -25.37 0.58 -9.18
CA THR A 11 -25.61 -0.49 -10.15
C THR A 11 -25.71 0.05 -11.57
N GLY A 12 -25.23 -0.73 -12.55
CA GLY A 12 -25.33 -0.39 -13.96
C GLY A 12 -26.69 -0.72 -14.59
N LYS A 13 -26.74 -0.67 -15.93
CA LYS A 13 -27.93 -1.06 -16.72
C LYS A 13 -28.26 -2.56 -16.61
N VAL A 14 -27.25 -3.39 -16.41
CA VAL A 14 -27.36 -4.83 -16.23
C VAL A 14 -27.07 -5.14 -14.77
N VAL A 15 -28.01 -5.80 -14.11
CA VAL A 15 -27.88 -6.23 -12.71
C VAL A 15 -27.81 -7.76 -12.70
N PRO A 16 -26.87 -8.37 -11.97
CA PRO A 16 -26.80 -9.82 -11.84
C PRO A 16 -28.12 -10.41 -11.30
N SER A 17 -28.60 -11.50 -11.90
CA SER A 17 -29.88 -12.14 -11.56
C SER A 17 -29.99 -12.61 -10.11
N HIS A 18 -28.86 -12.81 -9.44
CA HIS A 18 -28.79 -13.27 -8.06
C HIS A 18 -28.54 -12.15 -7.04
N LEU A 19 -28.32 -10.91 -7.47
CA LEU A 19 -28.18 -9.77 -6.54
C LEU A 19 -29.54 -9.51 -5.89
N ILE A 20 -29.59 -9.46 -4.55
CA ILE A 20 -30.83 -9.24 -3.79
C ILE A 20 -30.85 -7.87 -3.11
N PHE A 21 -29.73 -7.46 -2.52
CA PHE A 21 -29.61 -6.18 -1.83
C PHE A 21 -28.29 -5.51 -2.18
N VAL A 22 -28.34 -4.18 -2.17
CA VAL A 22 -27.16 -3.31 -2.23
C VAL A 22 -27.11 -2.49 -0.95
N ARG A 23 -25.99 -2.55 -0.24
CA ARG A 23 -25.75 -1.85 1.02
C ARG A 23 -24.80 -0.70 0.76
N LEU A 24 -25.11 0.47 1.28
CA LEU A 24 -24.30 1.67 1.17
C LEU A 24 -23.91 2.13 2.57
N HIS A 25 -22.61 2.27 2.81
CA HIS A 25 -22.08 2.91 4.00
C HIS A 25 -21.20 4.09 3.57
N ILE A 26 -21.40 5.26 4.18
CA ILE A 26 -20.61 6.46 3.93
C ILE A 26 -20.09 6.96 5.27
N GLN A 27 -18.77 7.03 5.40
CA GLN A 27 -18.07 7.48 6.59
C GLN A 27 -17.32 8.78 6.30
N ILE A 28 -17.61 9.83 7.07
CA ILE A 28 -16.99 11.15 6.94
C ILE A 28 -16.86 11.81 8.31
N GLU A 29 -15.64 12.15 8.74
CA GLU A 29 -15.38 12.86 10.00
C GLU A 29 -16.07 12.22 11.23
N GLY A 30 -16.07 10.89 11.27
CA GLY A 30 -16.69 10.06 12.31
C GLY A 30 -18.21 9.92 12.21
N VAL A 31 -18.87 10.62 11.28
CA VAL A 31 -20.28 10.39 10.94
C VAL A 31 -20.36 9.15 10.05
N ASP A 32 -21.20 8.20 10.44
CA ASP A 32 -21.49 6.99 9.66
C ASP A 32 -22.93 7.03 9.15
N HIS A 33 -23.11 6.74 7.87
CA HIS A 33 -24.40 6.76 7.19
C HIS A 33 -24.64 5.45 6.47
N GLU A 34 -25.68 4.73 6.88
CA GLU A 34 -26.02 3.42 6.32
C GLU A 34 -27.38 3.42 5.62
N ARG A 35 -27.43 2.78 4.45
CA ARG A 35 -28.65 2.53 3.68
C ARG A 35 -28.61 1.15 3.02
N ILE A 36 -29.78 0.53 2.91
CA ILE A 36 -29.97 -0.74 2.21
C ILE A 36 -31.01 -0.51 1.12
N PHE A 37 -30.73 -1.02 -0.07
CA PHE A 37 -31.58 -0.95 -1.24
C PHE A 37 -31.87 -2.36 -1.75
N GLU A 38 -33.08 -2.58 -2.26
CA GLU A 38 -33.38 -3.77 -3.08
C GLU A 38 -32.61 -3.68 -4.41
N SER A 39 -32.30 -4.83 -5.01
CA SER A 39 -31.58 -4.85 -6.28
C SER A 39 -32.44 -4.28 -7.41
N ASP A 40 -31.97 -3.17 -7.99
CA ASP A 40 -32.59 -2.53 -9.15
C ASP A 40 -31.52 -1.99 -10.11
N ARG A 41 -31.91 -1.76 -11.37
CA ARG A 41 -31.05 -1.21 -12.43
C ARG A 41 -30.83 0.29 -12.23
N MET A 42 -29.61 0.76 -12.51
CA MET A 42 -29.26 2.18 -12.43
C MET A 42 -29.53 2.80 -11.05
N LEU A 43 -29.27 2.05 -9.98
CA LEU A 43 -29.48 2.49 -8.61
C LEU A 43 -28.52 3.64 -8.28
N ARG A 44 -29.09 4.77 -7.88
CA ARG A 44 -28.38 6.02 -7.56
C ARG A 44 -28.80 6.55 -6.21
N TYR A 45 -27.85 7.11 -5.47
CA TYR A 45 -28.11 7.79 -4.20
C TYR A 45 -27.33 9.09 -4.14
N VAL A 46 -27.95 10.12 -3.56
CA VAL A 46 -27.29 11.41 -3.31
C VAL A 46 -27.19 11.60 -1.81
N PHE A 47 -25.97 11.55 -1.30
CA PHE A 47 -25.69 11.83 0.09
C PHE A 47 -25.36 13.30 0.25
N ALA A 48 -26.05 14.00 1.16
CA ALA A 48 -25.77 15.40 1.48
C ALA A 48 -25.13 15.49 2.86
N TRP A 49 -23.97 16.14 2.94
CA TRP A 49 -23.24 16.38 4.17
C TRP A 49 -23.28 17.86 4.54
N GLU A 50 -23.73 18.16 5.75
CA GLU A 50 -23.39 19.42 6.40
C GLU A 50 -21.97 19.28 6.95
N PRO A 51 -21.05 20.22 6.67
CA PRO A 51 -19.64 20.12 7.03
C PRO A 51 -19.36 20.22 8.54
N LYS A 52 -19.81 19.19 9.26
CA LYS A 52 -19.71 18.99 10.70
C LYS A 52 -19.27 17.55 10.97
N ASN A 53 -18.47 17.39 12.02
CA ASN A 53 -18.06 16.08 12.49
C ASN A 53 -19.13 15.43 13.39
N VAL A 54 -18.88 14.21 13.86
CA VAL A 54 -19.78 13.46 14.77
C VAL A 54 -20.12 14.21 16.07
N TYR A 55 -19.24 15.13 16.50
CA TYR A 55 -19.44 15.99 17.67
C TYR A 55 -20.15 17.31 17.35
N LYS A 56 -20.68 17.46 16.14
CA LYS A 56 -21.36 18.66 15.60
C LYS A 56 -20.46 19.90 15.51
N GLN A 57 -19.15 19.72 15.52
CA GLN A 57 -18.19 20.81 15.31
C GLN A 57 -17.98 21.03 13.81
N THR A 58 -17.87 22.29 13.41
CA THR A 58 -17.60 22.66 12.01
C THR A 58 -16.26 22.12 11.55
N VAL A 59 -16.26 21.46 10.41
CA VAL A 59 -15.05 20.96 9.75
C VAL A 59 -14.69 21.91 8.61
N PHE A 60 -13.42 22.29 8.53
CA PHE A 60 -12.89 23.21 7.54
C PHE A 60 -12.00 22.49 6.54
N GLY A 61 -11.88 23.03 5.33
CA GLY A 61 -10.90 22.57 4.34
C GLY A 61 -11.38 21.46 3.42
N ILE A 62 -10.58 20.42 3.20
CA ILE A 62 -10.95 19.24 2.40
C ILE A 62 -10.90 18.02 3.31
N VAL A 63 -11.91 17.17 3.21
CA VAL A 63 -11.99 15.90 3.94
C VAL A 63 -12.18 14.74 2.98
N ASP A 64 -11.67 13.58 3.38
CA ASP A 64 -11.87 12.34 2.65
C ASP A 64 -13.10 11.60 3.23
N ALA A 65 -14.10 11.38 2.40
CA ALA A 65 -15.23 10.51 2.68
C ALA A 65 -14.92 9.09 2.18
N VAL A 66 -15.14 8.09 3.03
CA VAL A 66 -15.04 6.68 2.65
C VAL A 66 -16.42 6.18 2.26
N VAL A 67 -16.57 5.70 1.03
CA VAL A 67 -17.80 5.13 0.49
C VAL A 67 -17.60 3.62 0.32
N LEU A 68 -18.48 2.84 0.94
CA LEU A 68 -18.48 1.38 0.91
C LEU A 68 -19.78 0.90 0.26
N ILE A 69 -19.67 0.15 -0.82
CA ILE A 69 -20.81 -0.44 -1.54
C ILE A 69 -20.73 -1.96 -1.38
N GLY A 70 -21.75 -2.54 -0.75
CA GLY A 70 -21.86 -3.97 -0.46
C GLY A 70 -22.88 -4.64 -1.37
N TYR A 71 -22.47 -5.65 -2.11
CA TYR A 71 -23.34 -6.45 -2.98
C TYR A 71 -23.69 -7.77 -2.31
N GLU A 72 -24.98 -7.99 -2.04
CA GLU A 72 -25.49 -9.19 -1.39
C GLU A 72 -26.23 -10.08 -2.39
N TYR A 73 -25.82 -11.35 -2.50
CA TYR A 73 -26.35 -12.29 -3.49
C TYR A 73 -27.16 -13.40 -2.82
N ARG A 74 -28.21 -13.87 -3.50
CA ARG A 74 -29.03 -15.01 -3.09
C ARG A 74 -28.16 -16.24 -2.88
N ASN A 75 -28.37 -16.93 -1.76
CA ASN A 75 -27.62 -18.13 -1.36
C ASN A 75 -26.11 -17.90 -1.14
N CYS A 76 -25.67 -16.65 -1.00
CA CYS A 76 -24.31 -16.31 -0.59
C CYS A 76 -24.35 -15.74 0.83
N GLY A 77 -23.67 -16.37 1.79
CA GLY A 77 -23.59 -15.89 3.17
C GLY A 77 -22.62 -14.71 3.37
N ARG A 78 -22.07 -14.14 2.28
CA ARG A 78 -21.07 -13.07 2.31
C ARG A 78 -21.54 -11.88 1.48
N ILE A 79 -21.15 -10.69 1.92
CA ILE A 79 -21.38 -9.43 1.20
C ILE A 79 -20.05 -9.03 0.55
N PHE A 80 -20.10 -8.70 -0.74
CA PHE A 80 -18.93 -8.23 -1.47
C PHE A 80 -18.82 -6.71 -1.34
N TRP A 81 -17.82 -6.24 -0.61
CA TRP A 81 -17.60 -4.82 -0.37
C TRP A 81 -16.60 -4.23 -1.34
N GLU A 82 -16.97 -3.11 -1.94
CA GLU A 82 -16.09 -2.22 -2.68
C GLU A 82 -15.91 -0.94 -1.87
N LYS A 83 -14.66 -0.53 -1.65
CA LYS A 83 -14.30 0.67 -0.89
C LYS A 83 -13.72 1.70 -1.85
N ARG A 84 -14.27 2.92 -1.82
CA ARG A 84 -13.78 4.10 -2.55
C ARG A 84 -13.60 5.26 -1.60
N THR A 85 -12.71 6.19 -1.93
CA THR A 85 -12.48 7.42 -1.16
C THR A 85 -12.78 8.61 -2.06
N VAL A 86 -13.60 9.54 -1.57
CA VAL A 86 -14.01 10.75 -2.31
C VAL A 86 -13.65 11.97 -1.49
N ARG A 87 -13.01 12.96 -2.13
CA ARG A 87 -12.72 14.25 -1.48
C ARG A 87 -13.96 15.13 -1.46
N MET A 88 -14.30 15.65 -0.29
CA MET A 88 -15.37 16.63 -0.08
C MET A 88 -14.80 17.93 0.48
N SER A 89 -15.37 19.05 0.05
CA SER A 89 -15.09 20.33 0.68
C SER A 89 -15.82 20.44 2.02
N GLY A 90 -15.11 20.90 3.03
CA GLY A 90 -15.66 21.35 4.31
C GLY A 90 -16.10 22.81 4.25
N SER A 91 -16.37 23.38 5.43
CA SER A 91 -16.71 24.78 5.58
C SER A 91 -15.57 25.71 5.19
N GLU A 92 -15.93 26.85 4.62
CA GLU A 92 -14.98 27.92 4.31
C GLU A 92 -14.62 28.71 5.57
N MET A 93 -13.37 29.16 5.64
CA MET A 93 -12.92 30.05 6.71
C MET A 93 -13.34 31.49 6.41
N SER A 94 -13.97 32.17 7.39
CA SER A 94 -14.18 33.62 7.28
C SER A 94 -12.84 34.34 7.39
N SER A 95 -12.52 35.22 6.44
CA SER A 95 -11.28 35.99 6.48
C SER A 95 -11.39 37.23 7.36
N SER A 96 -12.55 37.89 7.35
CA SER A 96 -12.68 39.25 7.90
C SER A 96 -13.45 39.35 9.22
N GLY A 97 -14.11 38.26 9.66
CA GLY A 97 -14.92 38.27 10.89
C GLY A 97 -16.12 39.22 10.84
N MET A 98 -16.50 39.72 9.66
CA MET A 98 -17.59 40.66 9.44
C MET A 98 -18.92 39.94 9.13
N GLY A 99 -19.23 38.91 9.94
CA GLY A 99 -20.40 38.06 9.70
C GLY A 99 -20.27 37.24 8.41
N LEU A 100 -21.27 37.36 7.51
CA LEU A 100 -21.30 36.66 6.21
C LEU A 100 -20.53 37.40 5.09
N PHE A 101 -19.82 38.48 5.40
CA PHE A 101 -19.08 39.28 4.42
C PHE A 101 -17.56 39.21 4.66
N ASN A 102 -16.81 39.33 3.56
CA ASN A 102 -15.35 39.44 3.56
C ASN A 102 -14.92 40.76 2.90
N LEU A 103 -13.81 41.33 3.36
CA LEU A 103 -13.14 42.45 2.68
C LEU A 103 -12.35 41.90 1.50
N HIS A 104 -12.54 42.47 0.31
CA HIS A 104 -11.89 42.02 -0.93
C HIS A 104 -10.37 41.79 -0.79
N MET A 105 -9.68 42.68 -0.07
CA MET A 105 -8.22 42.64 0.14
C MET A 105 -7.75 41.75 1.30
N HIS A 106 -8.66 41.17 2.08
CA HIS A 106 -8.32 40.37 3.26
C HIS A 106 -8.57 38.89 3.01
N HIS A 107 -7.52 38.07 3.14
CA HIS A 107 -7.52 36.67 2.74
C HIS A 107 -7.22 35.78 3.95
N ALA A 108 -7.71 34.55 3.94
CA ALA A 108 -7.40 33.54 4.95
C ALA A 108 -6.72 32.33 4.31
N TYR A 109 -5.66 31.84 4.97
CA TYR A 109 -4.92 30.67 4.51
C TYR A 109 -5.08 29.50 5.48
N ASN A 110 -5.69 28.41 5.00
CA ASN A 110 -5.69 27.12 5.69
C ASN A 110 -4.40 26.39 5.35
N TYR A 111 -3.43 26.44 6.26
CA TYR A 111 -2.11 25.81 6.09
C TYR A 111 -2.16 24.27 6.12
N ARG A 112 -3.16 23.67 6.77
CA ARG A 112 -3.28 22.20 6.88
C ARG A 112 -3.64 21.60 5.53
N ASP A 113 -4.58 22.21 4.83
CA ASP A 113 -5.08 21.73 3.54
C ASP A 113 -4.47 22.46 2.34
N GLY A 114 -3.71 23.52 2.60
CA GLY A 114 -3.09 24.34 1.56
C GLY A 114 -4.14 25.08 0.72
N ILE A 115 -5.13 25.69 1.38
CA ILE A 115 -6.25 26.38 0.71
C ILE A 115 -6.18 27.86 1.03
N LEU A 116 -6.16 28.71 0.00
CA LEU A 116 -6.26 30.16 0.13
C LEU A 116 -7.69 30.60 -0.16
N HIS A 117 -8.39 31.09 0.87
CA HIS A 117 -9.68 31.75 0.77
C HIS A 117 -9.45 33.24 0.57
N LYS A 118 -9.63 33.74 -0.65
CA LYS A 118 -9.47 35.16 -0.94
C LYS A 118 -10.71 35.94 -0.52
N GLY A 119 -10.50 37.22 -0.23
CA GLY A 119 -11.55 38.13 0.21
C GLY A 119 -12.53 38.50 -0.90
N ASP A 120 -12.15 38.27 -2.15
CA ASP A 120 -12.98 38.41 -3.35
C ASP A 120 -13.97 37.23 -3.54
N GLY A 121 -13.91 36.22 -2.67
CA GLY A 121 -14.75 35.01 -2.72
C GLY A 121 -14.16 33.86 -3.52
N SER A 122 -13.02 34.05 -4.20
CA SER A 122 -12.34 32.96 -4.89
C SER A 122 -11.52 32.09 -3.94
N ILE A 123 -11.47 30.79 -4.24
CA ILE A 123 -10.76 29.78 -3.45
C ILE A 123 -9.68 29.16 -4.31
N MET A 124 -8.44 29.14 -3.83
CA MET A 124 -7.32 28.51 -4.50
C MET A 124 -6.81 27.30 -3.72
N TYR A 125 -6.84 26.13 -4.36
CA TYR A 125 -6.35 24.87 -3.81
C TYR A 125 -4.88 24.66 -4.20
N LEU A 126 -3.95 25.01 -3.31
CA LEU A 126 -2.51 25.01 -3.62
C LEU A 126 -1.94 23.59 -3.71
N LYS A 127 -2.50 22.62 -2.98
CA LYS A 127 -2.10 21.20 -3.08
C LYS A 127 -2.48 20.53 -4.41
N GLY A 128 -3.40 21.14 -5.18
CA GLY A 128 -3.78 20.67 -6.51
C GLY A 128 -2.97 21.30 -7.64
N LEU A 129 -2.07 22.24 -7.33
CA LEU A 129 -1.12 22.78 -8.30
C LEU A 129 -0.06 21.71 -8.64
N LEU A 130 0.67 21.94 -9.73
CA LEU A 130 1.67 21.00 -10.28
C LEU A 130 2.58 20.42 -9.19
N TYR A 131 2.74 19.09 -9.21
CA TYR A 131 3.66 18.39 -8.32
C TYR A 131 5.09 18.93 -8.50
N GLN A 132 5.75 19.23 -7.38
CA GLN A 132 7.15 19.64 -7.35
C GLN A 132 8.06 18.44 -7.09
N LEU A 133 9.05 18.24 -7.96
CA LEU A 133 10.08 17.22 -7.79
C LEU A 133 11.27 17.82 -7.05
N ASN A 134 11.54 17.31 -5.85
CA ASN A 134 12.67 17.74 -5.02
C ASN A 134 13.55 16.55 -4.64
N THR A 135 14.87 16.71 -4.73
CA THR A 135 15.82 15.72 -4.24
C THR A 135 15.93 15.82 -2.72
N VAL A 136 15.52 14.77 -2.01
CA VAL A 136 15.57 14.71 -0.54
C VAL A 136 16.86 14.07 0.00
N VAL A 137 17.46 13.14 -0.75
CA VAL A 137 18.71 12.45 -0.41
C VAL A 137 19.49 12.23 -1.70
N GLY A 138 20.81 12.44 -1.66
CA GLY A 138 21.70 12.20 -2.79
C GLY A 138 22.17 13.47 -3.48
N THR A 139 23.48 13.56 -3.71
CA THR A 139 24.12 14.71 -4.38
C THR A 139 24.41 14.47 -5.86
N GLY A 140 23.97 13.33 -6.41
CA GLY A 140 24.32 12.86 -7.76
C GLY A 140 25.74 12.30 -7.90
N LYS A 141 26.58 12.37 -6.86
CA LYS A 141 27.90 11.75 -6.81
C LYS A 141 27.85 10.40 -6.09
N THR A 142 28.51 9.40 -6.65
CA THR A 142 28.62 8.06 -6.06
C THR A 142 29.47 8.09 -4.78
N ARG A 143 28.98 7.49 -3.70
CA ARG A 143 29.77 7.29 -2.47
C ARG A 143 30.83 6.19 -2.66
N ARG A 144 31.78 6.09 -1.72
CA ARG A 144 32.71 4.95 -1.67
C ARG A 144 31.99 3.68 -1.14
N PRO A 145 32.41 2.47 -1.57
CA PRO A 145 31.80 1.22 -1.11
C PRO A 145 31.93 0.95 0.40
N ASP A 146 33.04 1.35 1.01
CA ASP A 146 33.36 1.16 2.44
C ASP A 146 32.50 2.02 3.38
N CYS A 147 32.07 3.19 2.93
CA CYS A 147 31.06 4.03 3.57
C CYS A 147 31.38 4.49 5.02
N ASN A 148 32.66 4.66 5.35
CA ASN A 148 33.12 4.98 6.71
C ASN A 148 32.52 6.29 7.29
N ASP A 149 32.27 7.31 6.45
CA ASP A 149 31.71 8.62 6.84
C ASP A 149 30.35 8.90 6.19
N CYS A 150 29.52 7.87 6.04
CA CYS A 150 28.22 7.99 5.37
C CYS A 150 27.06 8.40 6.28
N SER A 151 27.27 8.44 7.59
CA SER A 151 26.22 8.83 8.55
C SER A 151 26.40 10.30 8.94
N GLY A 152 25.30 11.04 9.05
CA GLY A 152 25.32 12.47 9.40
C GLY A 152 24.32 13.27 8.58
N ASP A 153 24.69 14.51 8.27
CA ASP A 153 23.84 15.47 7.54
C ASP A 153 23.43 14.94 6.15
N VAL A 154 22.12 14.99 5.89
CA VAL A 154 21.52 14.52 4.65
C VAL A 154 21.97 15.33 3.42
N HIS A 155 22.25 16.63 3.56
CA HIS A 155 22.56 17.49 2.42
C HIS A 155 23.86 17.11 1.72
N ASN A 156 24.78 16.47 2.45
CA ASN A 156 26.05 15.99 1.92
C ASN A 156 26.05 14.49 1.59
N ALA A 157 24.91 13.83 1.79
CA ALA A 157 24.80 12.39 1.62
C ALA A 157 24.96 11.99 0.15
N LYS A 158 26.02 11.24 -0.14
CA LYS A 158 26.21 10.53 -1.41
C LYS A 158 25.54 9.15 -1.30
N LEU A 159 24.89 8.72 -2.37
CA LEU A 159 24.34 7.36 -2.52
C LEU A 159 25.25 6.56 -3.46
N PHE A 160 25.19 5.24 -3.39
CA PHE A 160 25.89 4.35 -4.32
C PHE A 160 24.96 3.91 -5.44
N ALA A 161 23.90 3.18 -5.09
CA ALA A 161 22.86 2.71 -6.00
C ALA A 161 21.62 2.37 -5.17
N PRO A 162 20.66 3.30 -5.01
CA PRO A 162 19.41 3.01 -4.31
C PRO A 162 18.56 2.05 -5.14
N VAL A 163 18.21 0.89 -4.58
CA VAL A 163 17.50 -0.20 -5.29
C VAL A 163 16.14 -0.52 -4.69
N SER A 164 15.90 -0.17 -3.42
CA SER A 164 14.64 -0.40 -2.72
C SER A 164 14.39 0.73 -1.72
N LEU A 165 13.12 1.02 -1.47
CA LEU A 165 12.67 1.99 -0.48
C LEU A 165 11.61 1.36 0.42
N ALA A 166 11.59 1.73 1.70
CA ALA A 166 10.49 1.38 2.60
C ALA A 166 10.20 2.54 3.56
N SER A 167 8.93 2.87 3.76
CA SER A 167 8.52 3.95 4.67
C SER A 167 8.21 3.41 6.05
N ALA A 168 8.82 4.01 7.07
CA ALA A 168 8.52 3.71 8.46
C ALA A 168 7.32 4.53 8.97
N ARG A 169 6.69 4.06 10.05
CA ARG A 169 5.50 4.67 10.66
C ARG A 169 5.74 6.07 11.24
N ASP A 170 6.97 6.34 11.65
CA ASP A 170 7.40 7.64 12.17
C ASP A 170 7.65 8.67 11.05
N GLY A 171 7.53 8.27 9.78
CA GLY A 171 7.82 9.11 8.61
C GLY A 171 9.28 9.03 8.14
N SER A 172 10.12 8.23 8.79
CA SER A 172 11.46 7.92 8.31
C SER A 172 11.41 7.08 7.03
N LEU A 173 12.42 7.21 6.18
CA LEU A 173 12.56 6.47 4.92
C LEU A 173 13.78 5.57 5.00
N VAL A 174 13.58 4.27 4.80
CA VAL A 174 14.66 3.30 4.69
C VAL A 174 15.04 3.14 3.23
N ILE A 175 16.33 3.30 2.94
CA ILE A 175 16.93 3.30 1.62
C ILE A 175 17.88 2.13 1.52
N GLY A 176 17.57 1.20 0.61
CA GLY A 176 18.45 0.10 0.23
C GLY A 176 19.48 0.63 -0.75
N ASP A 177 20.59 1.13 -0.24
CA ASP A 177 21.66 1.77 -1.01
C ASP A 177 22.79 0.77 -1.27
N TYR A 178 22.55 -0.18 -2.17
CA TYR A 178 23.49 -1.25 -2.52
C TYR A 178 23.91 -2.07 -1.29
N ASN A 179 25.17 -2.01 -0.87
CA ASN A 179 25.71 -2.79 0.25
C ASN A 179 25.38 -2.21 1.63
N PHE A 180 24.65 -1.09 1.71
CA PHE A 180 24.19 -0.53 2.97
C PHE A 180 22.70 -0.24 2.92
N ILE A 181 22.00 -0.61 3.98
CA ILE A 181 20.65 -0.11 4.25
C ILE A 181 20.78 1.08 5.17
N ARG A 182 20.13 2.18 4.78
CA ARG A 182 20.30 3.50 5.40
C ARG A 182 18.94 4.04 5.81
N LEU A 183 18.86 4.63 6.99
CA LEU A 183 17.67 5.26 7.54
C LEU A 183 17.79 6.78 7.40
N PHE A 184 16.94 7.37 6.57
CA PHE A 184 16.71 8.82 6.50
C PHE A 184 15.60 9.18 7.48
N ASN A 185 15.91 10.03 8.47
CA ASN A 185 15.02 10.25 9.60
C ASN A 185 13.80 11.12 9.27
N ALA A 186 12.81 11.08 10.16
CA ALA A 186 11.57 11.85 10.05
C ALA A 186 11.80 13.38 10.08
N ASN A 187 12.82 13.85 10.81
CA ASN A 187 13.17 15.28 10.92
C ASN A 187 13.83 15.84 9.65
N ARG A 188 14.19 14.97 8.69
CA ARG A 188 14.78 15.34 7.39
C ARG A 188 16.15 16.02 7.49
N ASP A 189 16.89 15.80 8.57
CA ASP A 189 18.22 16.39 8.80
C ASP A 189 19.36 15.36 8.82
N ALA A 190 19.06 14.07 8.99
CA ALA A 190 20.09 13.04 9.14
C ALA A 190 19.80 11.75 8.37
N ILE A 191 20.88 11.13 7.89
CA ILE A 191 20.90 9.77 7.35
C ILE A 191 21.90 8.91 8.12
N ASN A 192 21.52 7.70 8.51
CA ASN A 192 22.36 6.78 9.26
C ASN A 192 22.38 5.39 8.62
N ASN A 193 23.52 4.70 8.68
CA ASN A 193 23.57 3.29 8.28
C ASN A 193 22.94 2.42 9.38
N ILE A 194 22.12 1.44 9.00
CA ILE A 194 21.47 0.50 9.93
C ILE A 194 21.83 -0.96 9.68
N LEU A 195 22.19 -1.33 8.45
CA LEU A 195 22.65 -2.68 8.11
C LEU A 195 23.70 -2.59 7.00
N GLN A 196 24.75 -3.41 7.10
CA GLN A 196 25.73 -3.63 6.05
C GLN A 196 25.53 -5.03 5.48
N LEU A 197 25.32 -5.10 4.16
CA LEU A 197 25.19 -6.34 3.40
C LEU A 197 26.55 -6.68 2.78
N ASP A 198 26.90 -7.97 2.73
CA ASP A 198 28.08 -8.40 1.98
C ASP A 198 27.79 -8.30 0.47
N PRO A 199 28.56 -7.49 -0.30
CA PRO A 199 28.34 -7.36 -1.73
C PRO A 199 28.48 -8.67 -2.53
N GLN A 200 29.17 -9.68 -1.99
CA GLN A 200 29.30 -10.99 -2.64
C GLN A 200 28.08 -11.87 -2.37
N GLU A 201 27.46 -11.73 -1.20
CA GLU A 201 26.33 -12.56 -0.79
C GLU A 201 24.98 -11.96 -1.24
N PHE A 202 24.90 -10.65 -1.45
CA PHE A 202 23.66 -9.97 -1.86
C PHE A 202 23.75 -9.47 -3.30
N SER A 203 22.88 -10.00 -4.17
CA SER A 203 22.67 -9.46 -5.53
C SER A 203 22.24 -8.00 -5.43
N HIS A 204 22.55 -7.20 -6.46
CA HIS A 204 22.20 -5.78 -6.55
C HIS A 204 20.68 -5.49 -6.60
N LYS A 205 19.82 -6.49 -6.37
CA LYS A 205 18.37 -6.32 -6.33
C LYS A 205 17.76 -7.15 -5.21
N TYR A 206 17.67 -6.55 -4.04
CA TYR A 206 16.86 -7.02 -2.91
C TYR A 206 15.65 -6.12 -2.75
N HIS A 207 14.57 -6.65 -2.19
CA HIS A 207 13.35 -5.91 -1.89
C HIS A 207 13.22 -5.76 -0.38
N MET A 208 12.62 -4.66 0.05
CA MET A 208 12.46 -4.35 1.46
C MET A 208 11.02 -3.98 1.78
N THR A 209 10.57 -4.39 2.95
CA THR A 209 9.28 -3.96 3.50
C THR A 209 9.39 -3.76 5.00
N ILE A 210 8.60 -2.84 5.55
CA ILE A 210 8.53 -2.63 6.99
C ILE A 210 7.22 -3.24 7.47
N SER A 211 7.30 -4.09 8.49
CA SER A 211 6.10 -4.60 9.13
C SER A 211 5.36 -3.43 9.75
N PRO A 212 4.06 -3.25 9.45
CA PRO A 212 3.27 -2.31 10.22
C PRO A 212 3.32 -2.76 11.69
N VAL A 213 3.09 -4.02 12.01
CA VAL A 213 2.86 -4.43 13.41
C VAL A 213 4.04 -4.17 14.35
N ASP A 214 5.27 -4.56 13.98
CA ASP A 214 6.45 -4.43 14.85
C ASP A 214 7.42 -3.30 14.45
N GLY A 215 7.23 -2.68 13.28
CA GLY A 215 8.09 -1.60 12.78
C GLY A 215 9.49 -2.04 12.32
N LEU A 216 9.75 -3.34 12.20
CA LEU A 216 11.03 -3.88 11.75
C LEU A 216 11.08 -4.04 10.24
N LEU A 217 12.29 -3.93 9.69
CA LEU A 217 12.56 -4.09 8.27
C LEU A 217 12.80 -5.56 7.93
N TYR A 218 12.12 -6.04 6.89
CA TYR A 218 12.32 -7.33 6.27
C TYR A 218 12.95 -7.12 4.89
N VAL A 219 13.93 -7.95 4.55
CA VAL A 219 14.70 -7.83 3.31
C VAL A 219 14.79 -9.20 2.64
N SER A 220 14.48 -9.27 1.35
CA SER A 220 14.61 -10.50 0.57
C SER A 220 16.03 -10.66 0.06
N ASP A 221 16.62 -11.80 0.34
CA ASP A 221 17.92 -12.21 -0.17
C ASP A 221 17.71 -13.29 -1.22
N ALA A 222 17.65 -12.84 -2.47
CA ALA A 222 17.41 -13.70 -3.62
C ALA A 222 18.58 -14.66 -3.91
N ILE A 223 19.81 -14.33 -3.51
CA ILE A 223 20.98 -15.20 -3.74
C ILE A 223 21.02 -16.30 -2.69
N ASN A 224 20.91 -15.93 -1.42
CA ASN A 224 20.97 -16.92 -0.33
C ASN A 224 19.62 -17.58 -0.06
N LEU A 225 18.60 -17.32 -0.89
CA LEU A 225 17.28 -17.94 -0.85
C LEU A 225 16.62 -17.83 0.53
N LYS A 226 16.74 -16.63 1.11
CA LYS A 226 16.31 -16.33 2.47
C LYS A 226 15.60 -14.98 2.55
N VAL A 227 14.89 -14.78 3.66
CA VAL A 227 14.41 -13.46 4.08
C VAL A 227 15.06 -13.15 5.43
N ILE A 228 15.62 -11.97 5.54
CA ILE A 228 16.21 -11.45 6.78
C ILE A 228 15.30 -10.42 7.42
N ARG A 229 15.40 -10.29 8.74
CA ARG A 229 14.79 -9.23 9.54
C ARG A 229 15.87 -8.43 10.25
N VAL A 230 15.81 -7.11 10.15
CA VAL A 230 16.73 -6.21 10.87
C VAL A 230 16.33 -6.17 12.34
N LYS A 231 17.30 -6.36 13.25
CA LYS A 231 17.04 -6.42 14.70
C LYS A 231 16.78 -5.04 15.31
N HIS A 232 17.56 -4.04 14.90
CA HIS A 232 17.48 -2.67 15.43
C HIS A 232 17.41 -1.64 14.30
N MET A 233 16.33 -0.85 14.28
CA MET A 233 16.09 0.22 13.31
C MET A 233 16.71 1.56 13.73
N ALA A 234 17.95 1.52 14.20
CA ALA A 234 18.68 2.70 14.67
C ALA A 234 20.17 2.60 14.28
N ARG A 235 20.92 3.70 14.49
CA ARG A 235 22.37 3.68 14.32
C ARG A 235 22.97 2.57 15.18
N SER A 236 23.75 1.70 14.55
CA SER A 236 24.40 0.56 15.20
C SER A 236 25.88 0.53 14.82
N ASP A 237 26.74 0.17 15.77
CA ASP A 237 28.16 -0.07 15.52
C ASP A 237 28.39 -1.49 14.94
N HIS A 238 27.43 -2.40 15.14
CA HIS A 238 27.47 -3.77 14.64
C HIS A 238 26.63 -3.93 13.37
N LEU A 239 26.94 -3.13 12.33
CA LEU A 239 26.13 -3.09 11.10
C LEU A 239 26.05 -4.43 10.37
N LYS A 240 27.07 -5.29 10.45
CA LYS A 240 27.11 -6.58 9.77
C LYS A 240 26.24 -7.65 10.42
N ASP A 241 26.02 -7.57 11.74
CA ASP A 241 25.32 -8.60 12.52
C ASP A 241 23.89 -8.18 12.93
N ASN A 242 23.45 -7.01 12.48
CA ASN A 242 22.16 -6.40 12.84
C ASN A 242 20.96 -7.03 12.12
N PHE A 243 21.02 -8.32 11.82
CA PHE A 243 19.93 -9.05 11.18
C PHE A 243 19.83 -10.49 11.68
N GLU A 244 18.71 -11.13 11.38
CA GLU A 244 18.50 -12.56 11.57
C GLU A 244 17.71 -13.15 10.40
N TYR A 245 17.91 -14.44 10.14
CA TYR A 245 17.14 -15.18 9.13
C TYR A 245 15.78 -15.61 9.69
N VAL A 246 14.71 -15.18 9.02
CA VAL A 246 13.32 -15.46 9.43
C VAL A 246 12.61 -16.44 8.51
N VAL A 247 13.00 -16.51 7.23
CA VAL A 247 12.47 -17.45 6.24
C VAL A 247 13.61 -18.03 5.43
N GLY A 248 13.54 -19.33 5.11
CA GLY A 248 14.46 -19.98 4.20
C GLY A 248 15.65 -20.66 4.89
N THR A 249 15.98 -21.86 4.42
CA THR A 249 17.21 -22.59 4.80
C THR A 249 18.43 -22.17 3.98
N GLY A 250 18.19 -21.61 2.80
CA GLY A 250 19.20 -21.35 1.76
C GLY A 250 19.34 -22.46 0.73
N GLU A 251 18.58 -23.55 0.88
CA GLU A 251 18.44 -24.55 -0.16
C GLU A 251 17.38 -24.14 -1.18
N GLN A 252 17.64 -24.43 -2.44
CA GLN A 252 16.71 -24.14 -3.53
C GLN A 252 15.52 -25.09 -3.54
N CYS A 253 14.32 -24.51 -3.62
CA CYS A 253 13.08 -25.22 -3.90
C CYS A 253 12.98 -25.52 -5.40
N TYR A 254 12.80 -26.79 -5.75
CA TYR A 254 12.56 -27.24 -7.12
C TYR A 254 11.11 -27.70 -7.30
N PRO A 255 10.53 -27.54 -8.51
CA PRO A 255 9.23 -28.13 -8.81
C PRO A 255 9.22 -29.65 -8.56
N GLY A 256 8.21 -30.13 -7.83
CA GLY A 256 8.08 -31.52 -7.42
C GLY A 256 8.87 -31.90 -6.16
N ASP A 257 9.38 -30.94 -5.40
CA ASP A 257 10.04 -31.20 -4.10
C ASP A 257 9.14 -32.06 -3.18
N ALA A 258 9.72 -33.12 -2.62
CA ALA A 258 8.98 -34.13 -1.87
C ALA A 258 8.31 -33.58 -0.60
N ASP A 259 8.86 -32.50 -0.05
CA ASP A 259 8.38 -31.82 1.16
C ASP A 259 7.55 -30.56 0.82
N ASN A 260 7.14 -30.39 -0.44
CA ASN A 260 6.47 -29.18 -0.97
C ASN A 260 7.21 -27.91 -0.56
N CYS A 261 8.55 -27.94 -0.55
CA CYS A 261 9.40 -26.81 -0.16
C CYS A 261 9.12 -26.27 1.26
N GLY A 262 8.64 -27.15 2.15
CA GLY A 262 8.38 -26.85 3.55
C GLY A 262 7.01 -26.23 3.84
N ASP A 263 6.07 -26.26 2.90
CA ASP A 263 4.69 -25.77 3.14
C ASP A 263 4.05 -26.47 4.36
N GLY A 264 3.40 -25.67 5.22
CA GLY A 264 2.81 -26.08 6.49
C GLY A 264 3.80 -26.24 7.65
N LYS A 265 5.12 -26.15 7.40
CA LYS A 265 6.18 -26.20 8.43
C LYS A 265 6.64 -24.77 8.77
N LEU A 266 7.49 -24.64 9.80
CA LEU A 266 8.06 -23.35 10.19
C LEU A 266 8.86 -22.73 9.04
N ALA A 267 8.63 -21.45 8.78
CA ALA A 267 9.17 -20.71 7.64
C ALA A 267 10.71 -20.70 7.60
N LYS A 268 11.36 -20.72 8.77
CA LYS A 268 12.83 -20.82 8.89
C LYS A 268 13.41 -22.11 8.30
N TYR A 269 12.60 -23.18 8.17
CA TYR A 269 13.00 -24.46 7.60
C TYR A 269 12.47 -24.68 6.17
N ALA A 270 11.81 -23.67 5.60
CA ALA A 270 11.33 -23.71 4.23
C ALA A 270 12.47 -23.60 3.22
N LYS A 271 12.27 -24.13 2.02
CA LYS A 271 13.15 -23.88 0.88
C LYS A 271 12.49 -22.83 -0.01
N LEU A 272 13.23 -21.82 -0.44
CA LEU A 272 12.74 -20.78 -1.35
C LEU A 272 13.32 -21.03 -2.74
N SER A 273 12.63 -20.59 -3.79
CA SER A 273 13.12 -20.71 -5.18
C SER A 273 13.87 -19.47 -5.62
N TYR A 274 13.29 -18.28 -5.42
CA TYR A 274 13.87 -16.98 -5.76
C TYR A 274 13.04 -15.85 -5.12
N PRO A 275 13.27 -15.51 -3.83
CA PRO A 275 12.46 -14.49 -3.14
C PRO A 275 12.73 -13.08 -3.72
N LYS A 276 11.66 -12.35 -4.00
CA LYS A 276 11.65 -11.01 -4.61
C LYS A 276 10.89 -10.04 -3.70
N GLY A 277 9.84 -9.38 -4.19
CA GLY A 277 9.01 -8.45 -3.44
C GLY A 277 8.42 -9.07 -2.18
N LEU A 278 8.35 -8.24 -1.14
CA LEU A 278 7.83 -8.59 0.18
C LEU A 278 6.72 -7.61 0.55
N ALA A 279 5.66 -8.10 1.17
CA ALA A 279 4.63 -7.25 1.74
C ALA A 279 4.14 -7.82 3.07
N ILE A 280 3.86 -6.98 4.06
CA ILE A 280 3.34 -7.42 5.36
C ILE A 280 2.03 -6.70 5.61
N ASP A 281 0.97 -7.47 5.87
CA ASP A 281 -0.34 -6.93 6.15
C ASP A 281 -0.53 -6.52 7.61
N ARG A 282 -1.68 -5.92 7.91
CA ARG A 282 -2.02 -5.47 9.28
C ARG A 282 -2.20 -6.62 10.28
N ASP A 283 -2.40 -7.84 9.79
CA ASP A 283 -2.59 -9.06 10.58
C ASP A 283 -1.25 -9.79 10.81
N ASN A 284 -0.14 -9.15 10.41
CA ASN A 284 1.23 -9.66 10.50
C ASN A 284 1.50 -10.90 9.63
N ILE A 285 0.80 -11.02 8.50
CA ILE A 285 1.08 -12.02 7.48
C ILE A 285 2.13 -11.45 6.52
N LEU A 286 3.25 -12.16 6.36
CA LEU A 286 4.31 -11.81 5.42
C LEU A 286 4.07 -12.53 4.09
N TYR A 287 3.83 -11.79 3.02
CA TYR A 287 3.75 -12.28 1.65
C TYR A 287 5.10 -12.15 0.95
N ILE A 288 5.46 -13.17 0.16
CA ILE A 288 6.75 -13.31 -0.51
C ILE A 288 6.48 -13.70 -1.97
N ALA A 289 6.95 -12.91 -2.92
CA ALA A 289 7.03 -13.33 -4.31
C ALA A 289 8.23 -14.28 -4.45
N ASP A 290 7.98 -15.57 -4.63
CA ASP A 290 9.01 -16.62 -4.62
C ASP A 290 9.02 -17.36 -5.97
N GLY A 291 9.98 -17.05 -6.83
CA GLY A 291 10.03 -17.59 -8.20
C GLY A 291 8.80 -17.17 -9.01
N ALA A 292 7.96 -18.12 -9.41
CA ALA A 292 6.70 -17.88 -10.12
C ALA A 292 5.47 -17.90 -9.19
N PHE A 293 5.68 -17.95 -7.87
CA PHE A 293 4.64 -18.15 -6.88
C PHE A 293 4.51 -16.94 -5.95
N VAL A 294 3.37 -16.84 -5.28
CA VAL A 294 3.23 -16.01 -4.08
C VAL A 294 3.05 -16.94 -2.90
N ARG A 295 3.94 -16.83 -1.92
CA ARG A 295 3.90 -17.58 -0.66
C ARG A 295 3.60 -16.62 0.48
N TYR A 296 3.13 -17.14 1.61
CA TYR A 296 2.95 -16.33 2.80
C TYR A 296 3.39 -17.07 4.06
N VAL A 297 3.79 -16.30 5.07
CA VAL A 297 4.10 -16.78 6.41
C VAL A 297 3.00 -16.30 7.35
N ASP A 298 2.33 -17.26 8.00
CA ASP A 298 1.24 -16.98 8.92
C ASP A 298 1.72 -16.48 10.30
N THR A 299 0.77 -16.12 11.16
CA THR A 299 1.05 -15.64 12.53
C THR A 299 1.67 -16.71 13.44
N LEU A 300 1.63 -17.99 13.05
CA LEU A 300 2.31 -19.11 13.72
C LEU A 300 3.71 -19.37 13.14
N ASN A 301 4.21 -18.47 12.29
CA ASN A 301 5.47 -18.57 11.56
C ASN A 301 5.55 -19.80 10.63
N LYS A 302 4.42 -20.29 10.12
CA LYS A 302 4.41 -21.36 9.11
C LYS A 302 4.30 -20.79 7.72
N ILE A 303 5.04 -21.36 6.77
CA ILE A 303 4.98 -20.96 5.36
C ILE A 303 3.91 -21.75 4.62
N HIS A 304 3.27 -21.11 3.65
CA HIS A 304 2.29 -21.72 2.76
C HIS A 304 2.38 -21.09 1.36
N THR A 305 1.91 -21.80 0.34
CA THR A 305 1.75 -21.25 -1.01
C THR A 305 0.34 -20.69 -1.20
N LEU A 306 0.25 -19.44 -1.65
CA LEU A 306 -1.01 -18.73 -1.90
C LEU A 306 -1.45 -18.82 -3.36
N ILE A 307 -0.55 -18.44 -4.28
CA ILE A 307 -0.79 -18.47 -5.73
C ILE A 307 0.23 -19.39 -6.39
N GLY A 308 -0.29 -20.28 -7.24
CA GLY A 308 0.48 -21.32 -7.93
C GLY A 308 0.68 -22.57 -7.08
N SER A 309 1.47 -23.50 -7.59
CA SER A 309 1.80 -24.72 -6.86
C SER A 309 3.19 -25.21 -7.21
N ASN A 310 3.86 -25.82 -6.23
CA ASN A 310 5.16 -26.47 -6.42
C ASN A 310 5.04 -27.84 -7.13
N LYS A 311 3.86 -28.23 -7.62
CA LYS A 311 3.71 -29.45 -8.43
C LYS A 311 4.26 -29.21 -9.84
N PHE A 312 4.48 -30.29 -10.61
CA PHE A 312 4.98 -30.20 -11.99
C PHE A 312 4.27 -29.10 -12.79
N PRO A 313 4.98 -28.41 -13.69
CA PRO A 313 4.44 -27.26 -14.40
C PRO A 313 3.16 -27.63 -15.14
N GLU A 314 2.04 -27.16 -14.60
CA GLU A 314 0.76 -27.25 -15.30
C GLU A 314 0.76 -26.26 -16.48
N LEU A 315 0.03 -26.59 -17.56
CA LEU A 315 -0.11 -25.70 -18.71
C LEU A 315 -0.53 -24.29 -18.26
N TRP A 316 0.23 -23.28 -18.67
CA TRP A 316 -0.11 -21.88 -18.42
C TRP A 316 -1.41 -21.52 -19.16
N SER A 317 -2.27 -20.76 -18.48
CA SER A 317 -3.52 -20.24 -19.04
C SER A 317 -3.57 -18.73 -18.83
N PRO A 318 -3.98 -17.95 -19.85
CA PRO A 318 -4.07 -16.50 -19.72
C PRO A 318 -5.14 -16.11 -18.70
N PHE A 319 -4.87 -15.02 -17.98
CA PHE A 319 -5.85 -14.40 -17.09
C PHE A 319 -6.95 -13.71 -17.92
N PRO A 320 -8.25 -13.85 -17.59
CA PRO A 320 -9.33 -13.23 -18.35
C PRO A 320 -9.29 -11.70 -18.24
N CYS A 321 -9.56 -10.99 -19.34
CA CYS A 321 -9.54 -9.52 -19.36
C CYS A 321 -10.60 -8.85 -18.46
N SER A 322 -11.59 -9.60 -17.98
CA SER A 322 -12.64 -9.09 -17.09
C SER A 322 -13.03 -10.12 -16.04
N GLY A 323 -13.47 -9.62 -14.89
CA GLY A 323 -13.86 -10.42 -13.74
C GLY A 323 -12.69 -10.77 -12.83
N ALA A 324 -12.98 -11.68 -11.89
CA ALA A 324 -12.01 -12.16 -10.93
C ALA A 324 -11.89 -13.69 -11.02
N LEU A 325 -10.71 -14.21 -10.71
CA LEU A 325 -10.45 -15.63 -10.58
C LEU A 325 -10.15 -15.96 -9.12
N PRO A 326 -10.58 -17.14 -8.64
CA PRO A 326 -10.13 -17.61 -7.34
C PRO A 326 -8.64 -17.95 -7.41
N VAL A 327 -7.94 -17.75 -6.30
CA VAL A 327 -6.47 -17.80 -6.18
C VAL A 327 -5.84 -19.09 -6.73
N ASP A 328 -6.54 -20.23 -6.61
CA ASP A 328 -6.13 -21.56 -7.05
C ASP A 328 -6.10 -21.71 -8.59
N LYS A 329 -6.81 -20.85 -9.32
CA LYS A 329 -6.83 -20.84 -10.78
C LYS A 329 -5.84 -19.85 -11.40
N VAL A 330 -5.16 -19.07 -10.57
CA VAL A 330 -4.25 -18.02 -11.04
C VAL A 330 -2.85 -18.60 -11.22
N LYS A 331 -2.26 -18.28 -12.37
CA LYS A 331 -0.90 -18.67 -12.73
C LYS A 331 -0.12 -17.42 -13.09
N LEU A 332 0.85 -17.09 -12.24
CA LEU A 332 1.75 -15.97 -12.46
C LEU A 332 2.94 -16.40 -13.32
N GLN A 333 3.56 -15.45 -14.01
CA GLN A 333 4.73 -15.72 -14.85
C GLN A 333 6.02 -15.32 -14.14
N TRP A 334 6.08 -14.09 -13.66
CA TRP A 334 7.23 -13.46 -13.04
C TRP A 334 6.81 -12.35 -12.05
N PRO A 335 6.18 -12.71 -10.90
CA PRO A 335 5.81 -11.72 -9.89
C PRO A 335 7.07 -11.07 -9.32
N THR A 336 7.14 -9.74 -9.26
CA THR A 336 8.35 -9.01 -8.88
C THR A 336 8.18 -8.22 -7.59
N GLU A 337 7.19 -7.34 -7.53
CA GLU A 337 6.92 -6.50 -6.37
C GLU A 337 5.58 -6.85 -5.76
N LEU A 338 5.49 -6.75 -4.43
CA LEU A 338 4.26 -6.95 -3.66
C LEU A 338 3.98 -5.73 -2.80
N SER A 339 2.72 -5.33 -2.66
CA SER A 339 2.34 -4.27 -1.71
C SER A 339 0.97 -4.53 -1.10
N ILE A 340 0.76 -4.05 0.12
CA ILE A 340 -0.56 -4.08 0.77
C ILE A 340 -1.19 -2.70 0.61
N ASN A 341 -2.45 -2.68 0.15
CA ASN A 341 -3.25 -1.47 0.19
C ASN A 341 -3.66 -1.19 1.65
N PRO A 342 -3.24 -0.05 2.25
CA PRO A 342 -3.50 0.23 3.65
C PRO A 342 -4.98 0.53 3.95
N LEU A 343 -5.80 0.81 2.93
CA LEU A 343 -7.21 1.16 3.10
C LEU A 343 -8.10 -0.08 3.25
N ASP A 344 -7.89 -1.09 2.42
CA ASP A 344 -8.71 -2.30 2.39
C ASP A 344 -7.96 -3.57 2.79
N ASN A 345 -6.63 -3.51 2.95
CA ASN A 345 -5.72 -4.61 3.28
C ASN A 345 -5.55 -5.66 2.16
N SER A 346 -5.87 -5.31 0.91
CA SER A 346 -5.68 -6.19 -0.26
C SER A 346 -4.22 -6.22 -0.73
N LEU A 347 -3.79 -7.37 -1.24
CA LEU A 347 -2.44 -7.58 -1.74
C LEU A 347 -2.37 -7.26 -3.24
N HIS A 348 -1.44 -6.39 -3.62
CA HIS A 348 -1.16 -6.03 -5.00
C HIS A 348 0.12 -6.72 -5.46
N ILE A 349 0.08 -7.30 -6.66
CA ILE A 349 1.13 -8.16 -7.20
C ILE A 349 1.50 -7.62 -8.58
N LEU A 350 2.77 -7.22 -8.77
CA LEU A 350 3.29 -6.84 -10.07
C LEU A 350 3.86 -8.07 -10.79
N ASP A 351 3.21 -8.51 -11.87
CA ASP A 351 3.63 -9.66 -12.68
C ASP A 351 3.69 -9.30 -14.18
N ASN A 352 4.87 -9.39 -14.78
CA ASN A 352 5.12 -9.14 -16.22
C ASN A 352 4.44 -7.86 -16.79
N ASN A 353 4.55 -6.75 -16.05
CA ASN A 353 3.94 -5.42 -16.32
C ASN A 353 2.43 -5.29 -16.05
N LEU A 354 1.80 -6.31 -15.45
CA LEU A 354 0.41 -6.26 -15.01
C LEU A 354 0.37 -6.16 -13.49
N VAL A 355 -0.56 -5.35 -12.97
CA VAL A 355 -0.84 -5.30 -11.54
C VAL A 355 -2.11 -6.09 -11.26
N PHE A 356 -1.99 -7.07 -10.39
CA PHE A 356 -3.11 -7.87 -9.90
C PHE A 356 -3.46 -7.46 -8.49
N LYS A 357 -4.75 -7.41 -8.18
CA LYS A 357 -5.28 -7.21 -6.83
C LYS A 357 -5.84 -8.52 -6.30
N LEU A 358 -5.36 -8.95 -5.13
CA LEU A 358 -5.87 -10.08 -4.35
C LEU A 358 -6.63 -9.57 -3.13
N THR A 359 -7.91 -9.92 -3.06
CA THR A 359 -8.82 -9.56 -1.96
C THR A 359 -8.81 -10.62 -0.84
N HIS A 360 -9.30 -10.29 0.36
CA HIS A 360 -9.44 -11.23 1.50
C HIS A 360 -10.32 -12.45 1.21
N ASN A 361 -11.12 -12.40 0.14
CA ASN A 361 -11.94 -13.51 -0.32
C ASN A 361 -11.20 -14.47 -1.26
N ASN A 362 -9.86 -14.35 -1.35
CA ASN A 362 -9.01 -15.13 -2.26
C ASN A 362 -9.43 -15.00 -3.73
N GLN A 363 -9.88 -13.81 -4.12
CA GLN A 363 -10.18 -13.45 -5.49
C GLN A 363 -9.11 -12.52 -6.02
N VAL A 364 -8.57 -12.85 -7.19
CA VAL A 364 -7.60 -12.05 -7.93
C VAL A 364 -8.30 -11.39 -9.11
N SER A 365 -8.02 -10.13 -9.37
CA SER A 365 -8.46 -9.39 -10.56
C SER A 365 -7.33 -8.50 -11.07
N PHE A 366 -7.48 -7.94 -12.27
CA PHE A 366 -6.66 -6.79 -12.65
C PHE A 366 -6.95 -5.62 -11.71
N ASP A 367 -5.90 -4.88 -11.39
CA ASP A 367 -6.02 -3.62 -10.68
C ASP A 367 -6.24 -2.50 -11.70
N ASN A 368 -7.52 -2.32 -12.07
CA ASN A 368 -7.93 -1.23 -12.94
C ASN A 368 -8.41 -0.08 -12.05
N ASP A 369 -7.54 0.89 -11.81
CA ASP A 369 -7.93 2.19 -11.24
C ASP A 369 -8.64 3.10 -12.28
N ASP A 370 -8.69 2.68 -13.55
CA ASP A 370 -9.25 3.44 -14.67
C ASP A 370 -10.79 3.35 -14.79
N ASP A 371 -11.52 3.69 -13.74
CA ASP A 371 -12.95 4.08 -13.86
C ASP A 371 -13.15 5.62 -13.83
N ASP A 372 -12.07 6.42 -13.68
CA ASP A 372 -12.13 7.88 -13.55
C ASP A 372 -11.52 8.68 -14.73
N ILE A 373 -11.39 8.07 -15.91
CA ILE A 373 -11.08 8.80 -17.15
C ILE A 373 -12.01 8.33 -18.26
N ASN A 374 -13.29 8.71 -18.20
CA ASN A 374 -14.16 9.02 -19.35
C ASN A 374 -15.63 9.19 -18.90
N GLU A 375 -16.02 10.42 -18.55
CA GLU A 375 -17.12 11.20 -19.16
C GLU A 375 -17.50 12.41 -18.29
#